data_AF-A0AA37KNP4-F1
#
_entry.id   AF-A0AA37KNP4-F1
#
_cell.length_a   1.000
_cell.length_b   1.000
_cell.length_c   1.000
_cell.angle_alpha   90.00
_cell.angle_beta   90.00
_cell.angle_gamma   90.00
#
_symmetry.space_group_name_H-M   'P 1'
#
loop_
_entity.id
_entity.type
_entity.pdbx_description
1 polymer ?
#
loop_
_entity_poly.entity_id
_entity_poly.type
_entity_poly.pdbx_seq_one_letter_code
_entity_poly.pdbx_strand_id
1 'polypeptide(L)'
;MPKYESRGLSIEKLVVSLYAKGMSVSDIEEEMCEIYEIELSTLAISIITNKVNLALQEWQNRPLDPVCLIVWMDGIEALVRYRFHRTHAGWS
;
A
#
# COMPACT_ATOMS: atom_id res chain seq x y z
N MET A 1 4.21 14.33 25.53
CA MET A 1 4.03 13.86 24.14
C MET A 1 2.80 14.58 23.57
N PRO A 2 2.82 15.07 22.31
CA PRO A 2 1.69 15.83 21.77
C PRO A 2 0.53 14.87 21.49
N LYS A 3 -0.62 15.12 22.12
CA LYS A 3 -1.79 14.22 22.16
C LYS A 3 -2.46 14.00 20.79
N TYR A 4 -2.17 14.85 19.82
CA TYR A 4 -2.67 14.78 18.44
C TYR A 4 -1.89 13.76 17.59
N GLU A 5 -0.58 13.68 17.78
CA GLU A 5 0.32 12.80 17.05
C GLU A 5 -0.01 11.32 17.32
N SER A 6 -0.37 11.00 18.56
CA SER A 6 -0.75 9.63 18.97
C SER A 6 -2.04 9.14 18.31
N ARG A 7 -3.03 10.02 18.09
CA ARG A 7 -4.32 9.65 17.47
C ARG A 7 -4.22 9.51 15.96
N GLY A 8 -3.44 10.37 15.29
CA GLY A 8 -3.14 10.21 13.87
C GLY A 8 -2.43 8.88 13.59
N LEU A 9 -1.45 8.53 14.42
CA LEU A 9 -0.72 7.25 14.32
C LEU A 9 -1.61 6.02 14.54
N SER A 10 -2.68 6.11 15.34
CA SER A 10 -3.61 4.97 15.51
C SER A 10 -4.49 4.75 14.28
N ILE A 11 -4.94 5.83 13.63
CA ILE A 11 -5.78 5.75 12.42
C ILE A 11 -4.96 5.20 11.25
N GLU A 12 -3.74 5.68 11.05
CA GLU A 12 -2.87 5.19 9.97
C GLU A 12 -2.60 3.68 10.10
N LYS A 13 -2.36 3.20 11.32
CA LYS A 13 -2.16 1.77 11.58
C LYS A 13 -3.42 0.95 11.28
N LEU A 14 -4.60 1.48 11.61
CA LEU A 14 -5.86 0.81 11.31
C LEU A 14 -6.08 0.71 9.79
N VAL A 15 -5.87 1.80 9.05
CA VAL A 15 -5.94 1.82 7.58
C VAL A 15 -4.99 0.79 6.98
N VAL A 16 -3.72 0.75 7.43
CA VAL A 16 -2.73 -0.24 6.96
C VAL A 16 -3.18 -1.67 7.28
N SER A 17 -3.79 -1.90 8.44
CA SER A 17 -4.31 -3.22 8.80
C SER A 17 -5.45 -3.68 7.90
N LEU A 18 -6.38 -2.78 7.53
CA LEU A 18 -7.50 -3.12 6.64
C LEU A 18 -6.99 -3.35 5.20
N TYR A 19 -6.06 -2.53 4.75
CA TYR A 19 -5.39 -2.72 3.47
C TYR A 19 -4.65 -4.07 3.40
N ALA A 20 -3.94 -4.45 4.45
CA ALA A 20 -3.26 -5.75 4.55
C ALA A 20 -4.22 -6.95 4.54
N LYS A 21 -5.50 -6.75 4.91
CA LYS A 21 -6.56 -7.78 4.80
C LYS A 21 -7.14 -7.90 3.39
N GLY A 22 -6.66 -7.10 2.43
CA GLY A 22 -7.09 -7.16 1.03
C GLY A 22 -8.34 -6.33 0.71
N MET A 23 -8.76 -5.43 1.61
CA MET A 23 -9.88 -4.52 1.36
C MET A 23 -9.50 -3.47 0.32
N SER A 24 -10.44 -3.12 -0.57
CA SER A 24 -10.21 -2.05 -1.54
C SER A 24 -10.24 -0.67 -0.86
N VAL A 25 -9.73 0.37 -1.54
CA VAL A 25 -9.72 1.74 -0.98
C VAL A 25 -11.12 2.24 -0.66
N SER A 26 -12.13 1.87 -1.46
CA SER A 26 -13.54 2.21 -1.20
C SER A 26 -14.10 1.42 -0.01
N ASP A 27 -13.79 0.13 0.11
CA ASP A 27 -14.28 -0.69 1.23
C ASP A 27 -13.69 -0.19 2.56
N ILE A 28 -12.44 0.27 2.55
CA ILE A 28 -11.80 0.88 3.73
C ILE A 28 -12.47 2.19 4.11
N GLU A 29 -12.85 3.02 3.12
CA GLU A 29 -13.58 4.27 3.36
C GLU A 29 -14.94 4.01 4.01
N GLU A 30 -15.69 3.04 3.49
CA GLU A 30 -16.99 2.61 4.03
C GLU A 30 -16.85 2.07 5.46
N GLU A 31 -15.93 1.11 5.69
CA GLU A 31 -15.68 0.52 7.02
C GLU A 31 -15.28 1.58 8.06
N MET A 32 -14.45 2.55 7.67
CA MET A 32 -14.04 3.66 8.55
C MET A 32 -15.22 4.54 8.95
N CYS A 33 -16.13 4.79 8.02
CA CYS A 33 -17.33 5.58 8.28
C CYS A 33 -18.34 4.81 9.14
N GLU A 34 -18.62 3.55 8.81
CA GLU A 34 -19.69 2.78 9.44
C GLU A 34 -19.34 2.22 10.81
N ILE A 35 -18.13 1.66 10.98
CA ILE A 35 -17.75 0.96 12.22
C ILE A 35 -17.02 1.89 13.17
N TYR A 36 -16.17 2.75 12.62
CA TYR A 36 -15.29 3.61 13.43
C TYR A 36 -15.80 5.04 13.54
N GLU A 37 -16.87 5.41 12.82
CA GLU A 37 -17.45 6.77 12.78
C GLU A 37 -16.40 7.83 12.40
N ILE A 38 -15.47 7.48 11.51
CA ILE A 38 -14.39 8.34 11.02
C ILE A 38 -14.57 8.58 9.53
N GLU A 39 -14.80 9.84 9.15
CA GLU A 39 -14.78 10.26 7.75
C GLU A 39 -13.33 10.40 7.25
N LEU A 40 -12.92 9.56 6.29
CA LEU A 40 -11.63 9.60 5.62
C LEU A 40 -11.84 9.50 4.12
N SER A 41 -11.27 10.43 3.36
CA SER A 41 -11.35 10.35 1.90
C SER A 41 -10.50 9.22 1.34
N THR A 42 -10.94 8.64 0.22
CA THR A 42 -10.11 7.72 -0.60
C THR A 42 -8.69 8.22 -0.88
N LEU A 43 -8.51 9.55 -1.06
CA LEU A 43 -7.19 10.16 -1.23
C LEU A 43 -6.33 10.02 0.03
N ALA A 44 -6.89 10.32 1.20
CA ALA A 44 -6.18 10.17 2.47
C ALA A 44 -5.79 8.71 2.73
N ILE A 45 -6.69 7.76 2.46
CA ILE A 45 -6.43 6.32 2.54
C ILE A 45 -5.29 5.93 1.61
N SER A 46 -5.32 6.40 0.36
CA SER A 46 -4.27 6.13 -0.64
C SER A 46 -2.91 6.69 -0.23
N ILE A 47 -2.87 7.89 0.37
CA ILE A 47 -1.63 8.48 0.90
C ILE A 47 -1.06 7.61 2.04
N ILE A 48 -1.91 7.14 2.95
CA ILE A 48 -1.48 6.30 4.07
C ILE A 48 -0.95 4.95 3.55
N THR A 49 -1.67 4.27 2.66
CA THR A 49 -1.22 2.98 2.11
C THR A 49 0.03 3.11 1.26
N ASN A 50 0.23 4.24 0.56
CA ASN A 50 1.49 4.50 -0.16
C ASN A 50 2.71 4.58 0.74
N LYS A 51 2.58 4.91 2.04
CA LYS A 51 3.72 4.86 2.98
C LYS A 51 4.27 3.43 3.14
N VAL A 52 3.45 2.41 2.91
CA VAL A 52 3.88 0.99 2.94
C VAL A 52 4.90 0.71 1.83
N ASN A 53 4.81 1.38 0.68
CA ASN A 53 5.78 1.20 -0.41
C ASN A 53 7.20 1.62 0.00
N LEU A 54 7.35 2.65 0.84
CA LEU A 54 8.65 3.07 1.35
C LEU A 54 9.27 1.99 2.24
N ALA A 55 8.48 1.46 3.19
CA ALA A 55 8.91 0.36 4.05
C ALA A 55 9.23 -0.92 3.25
N LEU A 56 8.49 -1.18 2.17
CA LEU A 56 8.75 -2.29 1.27
C LEU A 56 10.10 -2.15 0.56
N GLN A 57 10.45 -0.94 0.10
CA GLN A 57 11.76 -0.68 -0.52
C GLN A 57 12.91 -0.91 0.46
N GLU A 58 12.78 -0.44 1.70
CA GLU A 58 13.78 -0.70 2.75
C GLU A 58 13.92 -2.21 3.02
N TRP A 59 12.80 -2.91 3.13
CA TRP A 59 12.77 -4.36 3.34
C TRP A 59 13.44 -5.11 2.18
N GLN A 60 13.16 -4.72 0.93
CA GLN A 60 13.75 -5.33 -0.27
C GLN A 60 15.27 -5.12 -0.34
N ASN A 61 15.76 -3.96 0.09
CA ASN A 61 17.19 -3.60 0.00
C ASN A 61 18.02 -4.06 1.22
N ARG A 62 17.42 -4.74 2.19
CA ARG A 62 18.16 -5.23 3.36
C ARG A 62 19.26 -6.22 2.95
N PRO A 63 20.46 -6.15 3.56
CA PRO A 63 21.51 -7.11 3.25
C PRO A 63 21.06 -8.53 3.60
N LEU A 64 21.33 -9.46 2.69
CA LEU A 64 21.11 -10.89 2.91
C LEU A 64 22.37 -11.52 3.50
N ASP A 65 22.20 -12.66 4.16
CA ASP A 65 23.34 -13.46 4.62
C ASP A 65 24.20 -13.91 3.42
N PRO A 66 25.53 -13.87 3.53
CA PRO A 66 26.43 -14.14 2.41
C PRO A 66 26.42 -15.59 1.95
N VAL A 67 25.90 -16.52 2.77
CA VAL A 67 25.83 -17.95 2.45
C VAL A 67 24.41 -18.45 2.67
N CYS A 68 23.80 -18.96 1.61
CA CYS A 68 22.50 -19.63 1.65
C CYS A 68 22.62 -20.98 0.94
N LEU A 69 22.50 -22.08 1.71
CA LEU A 69 22.69 -23.44 1.20
C LEU A 69 21.53 -23.95 0.34
N ILE A 70 20.32 -23.43 0.57
CA ILE A 70 19.09 -23.84 -0.13
C ILE A 70 18.22 -22.60 -0.34
N VAL A 71 17.80 -22.37 -1.59
CA VAL A 71 16.88 -21.30 -1.98
C VAL A 71 15.67 -21.91 -2.68
N TRP A 72 14.48 -21.43 -2.33
CA TRP A 72 13.22 -21.81 -2.97
C TRP A 72 12.68 -20.61 -3.75
N MET A 73 12.12 -20.85 -4.93
CA MET A 73 11.46 -19.83 -5.75
C MET A 73 10.04 -20.29 -6.04
N ASP A 74 9.08 -19.39 -5.84
CA ASP A 74 7.65 -19.61 -6.12
C ASP A 74 7.15 -18.62 -7.18
N GLY A 75 6.03 -18.93 -7.83
CA GLY A 75 5.42 -18.13 -8.90
C GLY A 75 3.94 -17.87 -8.63
N ILE A 76 3.56 -16.59 -8.62
CA ILE A 76 2.17 -16.14 -8.48
C ILE A 76 1.77 -15.40 -9.76
N GLU A 77 0.67 -15.81 -10.38
CA GLU A 77 0.11 -15.14 -11.56
C GLU A 77 -0.96 -14.11 -11.14
N ALA A 78 -0.76 -12.85 -11.52
CA ALA A 78 -1.70 -11.76 -11.25
C ALA A 78 -2.02 -10.97 -12.51
N LEU A 79 -3.30 -10.66 -12.73
CA LEU A 79 -3.74 -9.84 -13.86
C LEU A 79 -3.45 -8.35 -13.58
N VAL A 80 -2.44 -7.81 -14.26
CA VAL A 80 -2.05 -6.40 -14.16
C VAL A 80 -2.46 -5.65 -15.43
N ARG A 81 -3.09 -4.48 -15.27
CA ARG A 81 -3.41 -3.59 -16.39
C ARG A 81 -2.26 -2.61 -16.64
N TYR A 82 -1.66 -2.66 -17.82
CA TYR A 82 -0.67 -1.67 -18.27
C TYR A 82 -1.32 -0.65 -19.21
N ARG A 83 -1.19 0.64 -18.89
CA ARG A 83 -1.69 1.72 -19.75
C ARG A 83 -0.55 2.18 -20.68
N PHE A 84 -0.56 1.72 -21.92
CA PHE A 84 0.42 2.17 -22.92
C PHE A 84 -0.03 3.51 -23.53
N HIS A 85 0.74 4.57 -23.32
CA HIS A 85 0.52 5.83 -24.04
C HIS A 85 1.12 5.69 -25.44
N ARG A 86 0.28 5.50 -26.45
CA ARG A 86 0.69 5.55 -27.86
C ARG A 86 0.85 7.02 -28.25
N THR A 87 2.07 7.55 -28.21
CA THR A 87 2.37 8.81 -28.88
C THR A 87 2.22 8.59 -30.38
N HIS A 88 1.22 9.22 -30.99
CA HIS A 88 1.13 9.33 -32.45
C HIS A 88 2.28 10.23 -32.93
N ALA A 89 3.45 9.64 -33.18
CA ALA A 89 4.44 10.24 -34.05
C ALA A 89 3.94 10.05 -35.49
N GLY A 90 3.20 11.05 -35.98
CA GLY A 90 2.94 11.20 -37.40
C GLY A 90 4.27 11.41 -38.11
N TRP A 91 4.61 10.48 -39.00
CA TRP A 91 5.65 10.71 -39.99
C TRP A 91 5.03 11.58 -41.10
N SER A 92 5.54 12.79 -41.24
CA SER A 92 5.41 13.65 -42.42
C SER A 92 6.76 13.71 -43.11
#